data_AF-A0A6N2CGJ9-F1
#
_entry.id   AF-A0A6N2CGJ9-F1
#
_cell.length_a   1.000
_cell.length_b   1.000
_cell.length_c   1.000
_cell.angle_alpha   90.00
_cell.angle_beta   90.00
_cell.angle_gamma   90.00
#
_symmetry.space_group_name_H-M   'P 1'
#
loop_
_entity.id
_entity.type
_entity.pdbx_description
1 polymer ?
#
loop_
_entity_poly.entity_id
_entity_poly.type
_entity_poly.pdbx_seq_one_letter_code
_entity_poly.pdbx_strand_id
1 'polypeptide(L)'
;MSLESALLKFSNEPLLQAARSLFKETLHIPLSPLADAALSPQRFFRDGLKDAHGIIQSIYLVGRVEDGTFGHDLPADDLETVEASIGPDYEGLFILAVDLGDAHATRTDLSNLTRDFNRAFKAAPVIVVYKYDHDQTCISLASCERSAYRQQWREGEKPGKVSLLKDVHPEQPHAAHKRFLLQLVVPDRGNDRPRNFRELHKRWQRVFDNRVLNEDFYKEVAAWYQHAIGKIRLPECPAHFGDNAEAHVKDFTVRLICRLMFCWFLKERGLIPAELLELRDYRGRAYPLVQDSDAAELNLELFQQSSSYYRAILQNLFFNALHRPIGERNRASVEWFSPDALHEDFDRSLFDRVPYINAALFERDEGDNANNRSEEGVFSIPNELFYAESIEVQRGRAAGGLVKTKGLNRIFAQYKFTIEENTSLEEEVALDPELLGMVFENLLADIDPGAGDAIQKSARNA
;
A
#
# COMPACT_ATOMS: atom_id res chain seq x y z
N MET A 1 2.34 -22.84 -1.48
CA MET A 1 2.29 -22.46 -0.04
C MET A 1 1.57 -21.11 0.07
N SER A 2 0.94 -20.76 1.19
CA SER A 2 0.37 -19.40 1.33
C SER A 2 1.50 -18.38 1.54
N LEU A 3 1.30 -17.13 1.10
CA LEU A 3 2.29 -16.07 1.30
C LEU A 3 2.59 -15.81 2.78
N GLU A 4 1.56 -15.83 3.62
CA GLU A 4 1.69 -15.60 5.06
C GLU A 4 2.49 -16.72 5.73
N SER A 5 2.27 -17.98 5.33
CA SER A 5 3.07 -19.11 5.80
C SER A 5 4.54 -18.98 5.39
N ALA A 6 4.81 -18.52 4.17
CA ALA A 6 6.18 -18.35 3.67
C ALA A 6 6.90 -17.19 4.37
N LEU A 7 6.20 -16.10 4.65
CA LEU A 7 6.74 -14.98 5.42
C LEU A 7 7.06 -15.43 6.84
N LEU A 8 6.15 -16.10 7.53
CA LEU A 8 6.35 -16.58 8.91
C LEU A 8 7.63 -17.43 9.10
N LYS A 9 8.11 -18.11 8.04
CA LYS A 9 9.38 -18.84 8.07
C LYS A 9 10.59 -17.95 8.33
N PHE A 10 10.57 -16.67 7.98
CA PHE A 10 11.69 -15.76 8.31
C PHE A 10 11.86 -15.52 9.81
N SER A 11 10.81 -15.78 10.61
CA SER A 11 10.88 -15.76 12.08
C SER A 11 11.28 -17.11 12.68
N ASN A 12 11.00 -18.23 12.00
CA ASN A 12 11.02 -19.57 12.59
C ASN A 12 12.01 -20.56 11.94
N GLU A 13 12.56 -20.24 10.77
CA GLU A 13 13.46 -21.11 9.99
C GLU A 13 14.77 -20.36 9.64
N PRO A 14 15.85 -21.08 9.32
CA PRO A 14 17.08 -20.49 8.82
C PRO A 14 16.85 -19.59 7.58
N LEU A 15 17.53 -18.44 7.53
CA LEU A 15 17.32 -17.40 6.52
C LEU A 15 17.35 -17.91 5.07
N LEU A 16 18.32 -18.77 4.73
CA LEU A 16 18.42 -19.34 3.38
C LEU A 16 17.18 -20.19 3.02
N GLN A 17 16.67 -20.98 3.96
CA GLN A 17 15.50 -21.85 3.74
C GLN A 17 14.23 -21.01 3.61
N ALA A 18 14.05 -20.02 4.48
CA ALA A 18 12.94 -19.08 4.41
C ALA A 18 12.94 -18.31 3.06
N ALA A 19 14.10 -17.81 2.63
CA ALA A 19 14.24 -17.11 1.35
C ALA A 19 13.90 -18.03 0.16
N ARG A 20 14.43 -19.26 0.12
CA ARG A 20 14.09 -20.21 -0.96
C ARG A 20 12.61 -20.58 -0.96
N SER A 21 11.99 -20.75 0.20
CA SER A 21 10.55 -21.03 0.32
C SER A 21 9.69 -19.86 -0.18
N LEU A 22 10.10 -18.61 0.10
CA LEU A 22 9.45 -17.43 -0.47
C LEU A 22 9.60 -17.39 -2.00
N PHE A 23 10.82 -17.36 -2.51
CA PHE A 23 11.03 -17.12 -3.95
C PHE A 23 10.63 -18.31 -4.82
N LYS A 24 11.04 -19.53 -4.48
CA LYS A 24 10.80 -20.73 -5.31
C LYS A 24 9.42 -21.33 -5.09
N GLU A 25 9.00 -21.54 -3.85
CA GLU A 25 7.78 -22.32 -3.55
C GLU A 25 6.51 -21.47 -3.48
N THR A 26 6.64 -20.16 -3.23
CA THR A 26 5.50 -19.26 -2.98
C THR A 26 5.31 -18.26 -4.11
N LEU A 27 6.39 -17.62 -4.56
CA LEU A 27 6.38 -16.74 -5.73
C LEU A 27 6.56 -17.49 -7.05
N HIS A 28 6.82 -18.80 -6.99
CA HIS A 28 6.95 -19.70 -8.15
C HIS A 28 8.04 -19.27 -9.14
N ILE A 29 9.09 -18.63 -8.63
CA ILE A 29 10.19 -18.13 -9.44
C ILE A 29 11.02 -19.34 -9.89
N PRO A 30 11.40 -19.42 -11.18
CA PRO A 30 12.26 -20.49 -11.71
C PRO A 30 13.69 -20.31 -11.20
N LEU A 31 13.88 -20.58 -9.91
CA LEU A 31 15.11 -20.36 -9.16
C LEU A 31 15.87 -21.68 -9.04
N SER A 32 17.07 -21.71 -9.61
CA SER A 32 18.03 -22.78 -9.35
C SER A 32 18.84 -22.44 -8.10
N PRO A 33 18.81 -23.29 -7.05
CA PRO A 33 19.59 -23.08 -5.83
C PRO A 33 21.10 -23.03 -6.11
N LEU A 34 21.82 -22.21 -5.35
CA LEU A 34 23.29 -22.18 -5.33
C LEU A 34 23.82 -22.86 -4.07
N ALA A 35 25.15 -22.87 -3.87
CA ALA A 35 25.77 -23.48 -2.69
C ALA A 35 25.17 -22.95 -1.36
N ASP A 36 24.96 -23.86 -0.41
CA ASP A 36 24.28 -23.57 0.87
C ASP A 36 25.17 -22.88 1.92
N ALA A 37 26.44 -22.65 1.59
CA ALA A 37 27.41 -22.09 2.52
C ALA A 37 27.17 -20.59 2.77
N ALA A 38 27.13 -20.20 4.05
CA ALA A 38 27.15 -18.80 4.44
C ALA A 38 28.50 -18.16 4.05
N LEU A 39 28.43 -16.92 3.58
CA LEU A 39 29.59 -16.11 3.20
C LEU A 39 29.74 -14.96 4.20
N SER A 40 30.98 -14.68 4.59
CA SER A 40 31.29 -13.46 5.34
C SER A 40 31.39 -12.26 4.40
N PRO A 41 31.19 -11.02 4.89
CA PRO A 41 31.40 -9.81 4.09
C PRO A 41 32.80 -9.73 3.49
N GLN A 42 33.83 -10.16 4.22
CA GLN A 42 35.21 -10.17 3.75
C GLN A 42 35.39 -11.11 2.55
N ARG A 43 34.78 -12.31 2.60
CA ARG A 43 34.86 -13.27 1.50
C ARG A 43 34.10 -12.79 0.27
N PHE A 44 32.93 -12.19 0.48
CA PHE A 44 32.07 -11.73 -0.61
C PHE A 44 32.62 -10.48 -1.32
N PHE A 45 32.94 -9.42 -0.56
CA PHE A 45 33.35 -8.14 -1.15
C PHE A 45 34.83 -8.05 -1.51
N ARG A 46 35.71 -8.88 -0.91
CA ARG A 46 37.16 -8.88 -1.14
C ARG A 46 37.73 -7.45 -1.05
N ASP A 47 38.38 -6.97 -2.12
CA ASP A 47 38.94 -5.61 -2.19
C ASP A 47 37.89 -4.49 -2.18
N GLY A 48 36.61 -4.82 -2.39
CA GLY A 48 35.47 -3.92 -2.35
C GLY A 48 34.85 -3.72 -0.97
N LEU A 49 35.40 -4.35 0.09
CA LEU A 49 34.91 -4.25 1.46
C LEU A 49 35.03 -2.81 2.00
N LYS A 50 33.99 -2.33 2.68
CA LYS A 50 33.91 -1.00 3.28
C LYS A 50 33.47 -1.09 4.73
N ASP A 51 33.74 -0.03 5.52
CA ASP A 51 33.29 0.06 6.91
C ASP A 51 31.77 -0.11 7.05
N ALA A 52 31.00 0.40 6.08
CA ALA A 52 29.54 0.27 6.04
C ALA A 52 29.06 -1.19 5.92
N HIS A 53 29.91 -2.14 5.51
CA HIS A 53 29.56 -3.56 5.45
C HIS A 53 29.66 -4.25 6.82
N GLY A 54 30.16 -3.56 7.86
CA GLY A 54 30.31 -4.10 9.21
C GLY A 54 29.00 -4.50 9.89
N ILE A 55 27.86 -4.02 9.38
CA ILE A 55 26.52 -4.41 9.87
C ILE A 55 26.05 -5.77 9.35
N ILE A 56 26.74 -6.37 8.37
CA ILE A 56 26.36 -7.66 7.78
C ILE A 56 26.95 -8.80 8.61
N GLN A 57 26.08 -9.67 9.14
CA GLN A 57 26.48 -10.87 9.86
C GLN A 57 26.79 -12.03 8.91
N SER A 58 25.93 -12.24 7.91
CA SER A 58 26.10 -13.31 6.93
C SER A 58 25.39 -13.02 5.62
N ILE A 59 25.91 -13.61 4.53
CA ILE A 59 25.39 -13.51 3.17
C ILE A 59 25.14 -14.91 2.65
N TYR A 60 23.97 -15.15 2.06
CA TYR A 60 23.57 -16.43 1.48
C TYR A 60 23.21 -16.28 0.01
N LEU A 61 23.70 -17.20 -0.82
CA LEU A 61 23.33 -17.30 -2.23
C LEU A 61 22.01 -18.09 -2.34
N VAL A 62 20.89 -17.38 -2.43
CA VAL A 62 19.55 -17.99 -2.45
C VAL A 62 19.38 -18.82 -3.73
N GLY A 63 19.78 -18.25 -4.86
CA GLY A 63 19.82 -18.93 -6.14
C GLY A 63 20.06 -17.98 -7.31
N ARG A 64 20.07 -18.56 -8.52
CA ARG A 64 20.13 -17.85 -9.80
C ARG A 64 18.88 -18.10 -10.63
N VAL A 65 18.59 -17.16 -11.53
CA VAL A 65 17.56 -17.29 -12.56
C VAL A 65 18.18 -16.90 -13.89
N GLU A 66 18.18 -17.82 -14.84
CA GLU A 66 18.69 -17.68 -16.21
C GLU A 66 17.84 -18.57 -17.13
N ASP A 67 17.99 -18.46 -18.45
CA ASP A 67 17.12 -19.18 -19.39
C ASP A 67 17.06 -20.71 -19.15
N GLY A 68 18.18 -21.32 -18.70
CA GLY A 68 18.23 -22.73 -18.34
C GLY A 68 17.31 -23.13 -17.17
N THR A 69 17.06 -22.20 -16.23
CA THR A 69 16.31 -22.49 -14.99
C THR A 69 14.82 -22.70 -15.21
N PHE A 70 14.28 -22.27 -16.35
CA PHE A 70 12.87 -22.45 -16.72
C PHE A 70 12.56 -23.91 -17.10
N GLY A 71 13.58 -24.68 -17.50
CA GLY A 71 13.43 -26.07 -17.90
C GLY A 71 13.78 -27.07 -16.78
N HIS A 72 14.83 -26.80 -16.02
CA HIS A 72 15.34 -27.68 -14.96
C HIS A 72 16.19 -26.90 -13.95
N ASP A 73 16.43 -27.49 -12.78
CA ASP A 73 17.39 -26.95 -11.83
C ASP A 73 18.83 -27.13 -12.35
N LEU A 74 19.57 -26.03 -12.36
CA LEU A 74 20.99 -26.01 -12.67
C LEU A 74 21.84 -26.48 -11.47
N PRO A 75 23.12 -26.83 -11.69
CA PRO A 75 24.02 -27.19 -10.60
C PRO A 75 24.12 -26.09 -9.53
N ALA A 76 24.26 -26.54 -8.27
CA ALA A 76 24.42 -25.68 -7.10
C ALA A 76 25.87 -25.19 -6.98
N ASP A 77 26.23 -24.30 -7.90
CA ASP A 77 27.56 -23.72 -8.01
C ASP A 77 27.89 -22.80 -6.81
N ASP A 78 29.18 -22.67 -6.50
CA ASP A 78 29.69 -21.72 -5.51
C ASP A 78 29.85 -20.30 -6.10
N LEU A 79 30.20 -19.33 -5.24
CA LEU A 79 30.32 -17.92 -5.66
C LEU A 79 31.36 -17.76 -6.78
N GLU A 80 32.50 -18.43 -6.65
CA GLU A 80 33.62 -18.31 -7.57
C GLU A 80 33.26 -18.86 -8.97
N THR A 81 32.58 -20.02 -9.02
CA THR A 81 32.08 -20.61 -10.27
C THR A 81 31.02 -19.73 -10.92
N VAL A 82 30.11 -19.18 -10.11
CA VAL A 82 29.08 -18.25 -10.59
C VAL A 82 29.70 -16.98 -11.16
N GLU A 83 30.60 -16.32 -10.42
CA GLU A 83 31.27 -15.08 -10.87
C GLU A 83 32.02 -15.29 -12.18
N ALA A 84 32.69 -16.44 -12.34
CA ALA A 84 33.42 -16.79 -13.56
C ALA A 84 32.50 -16.97 -14.79
N SER A 85 31.21 -17.26 -14.57
CA SER A 85 30.23 -17.46 -15.64
C SER A 85 29.58 -16.15 -16.14
N ILE A 86 29.73 -15.05 -15.39
CA ILE A 86 29.09 -13.76 -15.70
C ILE A 86 29.92 -13.00 -16.75
N GLY A 87 29.52 -13.14 -18.01
CA GLY A 87 30.04 -12.36 -19.13
C GLY A 87 29.23 -11.08 -19.42
N PRO A 88 29.67 -10.25 -20.38
CA PRO A 88 28.95 -9.04 -20.80
C PRO A 88 27.52 -9.28 -21.31
N ASP A 89 27.28 -10.46 -21.89
CA ASP A 89 25.98 -10.87 -22.44
C ASP A 89 25.22 -11.82 -21.48
N TYR A 90 25.55 -11.81 -20.18
CA TYR A 90 24.90 -12.69 -19.20
C TYR A 90 23.41 -12.32 -19.05
N GLU A 91 22.53 -13.23 -19.47
CA GLU A 91 21.07 -13.09 -19.33
C GLU A 91 20.57 -13.87 -18.12
N GLY A 92 20.79 -13.31 -16.93
CA GLY A 92 20.29 -13.88 -15.68
C GLY A 92 20.31 -12.88 -14.52
N LEU A 93 19.74 -13.25 -13.40
CA LEU A 93 19.83 -12.51 -12.14
C LEU A 93 20.15 -13.44 -10.96
N PHE A 94 20.61 -12.83 -9.88
CA PHE A 94 20.90 -13.50 -8.63
C PHE A 94 20.01 -12.99 -7.51
N ILE A 95 19.68 -13.89 -6.59
CA ILE A 95 18.98 -13.57 -5.36
C ILE A 95 19.90 -13.86 -4.19
N LEU A 96 20.08 -12.87 -3.32
CA LEU A 96 20.86 -12.97 -2.09
C LEU A 96 19.94 -12.81 -0.89
N ALA A 97 20.26 -13.50 0.20
CA ALA A 97 19.69 -13.24 1.51
C ALA A 97 20.81 -12.75 2.44
N VAL A 98 20.56 -11.67 3.17
CA VAL A 98 21.57 -10.99 3.99
C VAL A 98 21.02 -10.83 5.40
N ASP A 99 21.74 -11.36 6.37
CA ASP A 99 21.42 -11.19 7.79
C ASP A 99 22.19 -9.98 8.34
N LEU A 100 21.47 -9.01 8.90
CA LEU A 100 22.05 -7.83 9.53
C LEU A 100 21.96 -7.89 11.08
N GLY A 101 21.43 -8.98 11.65
CA GLY A 101 21.25 -9.11 13.09
C GLY A 101 20.37 -7.99 13.68
N ASP A 102 20.82 -7.38 14.77
CA ASP A 102 20.15 -6.29 15.51
C ASP A 102 20.50 -4.88 15.00
N ALA A 103 21.20 -4.80 13.86
CA ALA A 103 21.56 -3.51 13.27
C ALA A 103 20.32 -2.71 12.85
N HIS A 104 20.26 -1.46 13.29
CA HIS A 104 19.19 -0.52 12.92
C HIS A 104 19.46 0.05 11.53
N ALA A 105 19.25 -0.76 10.49
CA ALA A 105 19.51 -0.38 9.11
C ALA A 105 18.47 0.63 8.60
N THR A 106 18.93 1.83 8.26
CA THR A 106 18.08 2.84 7.63
C THR A 106 17.81 2.47 6.17
N ARG A 107 16.82 3.13 5.57
CA ARG A 107 16.54 3.01 4.13
C ARG A 107 17.75 3.37 3.26
N THR A 108 18.53 4.36 3.69
CA THR A 108 19.78 4.76 3.02
C THR A 108 20.83 3.67 3.10
N ASP A 109 20.96 3.00 4.24
CA ASP A 109 21.91 1.89 4.42
C ASP A 109 21.55 0.72 3.50
N LEU A 110 20.29 0.26 3.54
CA LEU A 110 19.80 -0.83 2.69
C LEU A 110 19.97 -0.50 1.20
N SER A 111 19.73 0.75 0.81
CA SER A 111 19.92 1.20 -0.57
C SER A 111 21.38 1.17 -0.99
N ASN A 112 22.30 1.61 -0.12
CA ASN A 112 23.73 1.61 -0.40
C ASN A 112 24.30 0.19 -0.46
N LEU A 113 23.91 -0.69 0.48
CA LEU A 113 24.24 -2.10 0.45
C LEU A 113 23.77 -2.76 -0.84
N THR A 114 22.53 -2.50 -1.28
CA THR A 114 21.97 -3.09 -2.50
C THR A 114 22.77 -2.69 -3.75
N ARG A 115 23.25 -1.44 -3.81
CA ARG A 115 24.14 -0.99 -4.90
C ARG A 115 25.51 -1.66 -4.85
N ASP A 116 26.03 -1.90 -3.65
CA ASP A 116 27.32 -2.57 -3.47
C ASP A 116 27.24 -4.05 -3.86
N PHE A 117 26.20 -4.76 -3.46
CA PHE A 117 25.90 -6.12 -3.93
C PHE A 117 25.77 -6.18 -5.46
N ASN A 118 25.02 -5.25 -6.06
CA ASN A 118 24.89 -5.17 -7.51
C ASN A 118 26.22 -4.82 -8.21
N ARG A 119 27.14 -4.12 -7.56
CA ARG A 119 28.46 -3.80 -8.13
C ARG A 119 29.40 -4.99 -8.09
N ALA A 120 29.26 -5.89 -7.11
CA ALA A 120 30.02 -7.15 -7.06
C ALA A 120 29.68 -8.02 -8.29
N PHE A 121 28.43 -8.03 -8.72
CA PHE A 121 27.96 -8.71 -9.93
C PHE A 121 27.98 -7.76 -11.15
N LYS A 122 29.12 -7.64 -11.82
CA LYS A 122 29.36 -6.61 -12.87
C LYS A 122 28.32 -6.55 -13.98
N ALA A 123 27.82 -7.70 -14.46
CA ALA A 123 26.88 -7.77 -15.58
C ALA A 123 25.55 -8.47 -15.25
N ALA A 124 25.29 -8.79 -13.98
CA ALA A 124 24.08 -9.47 -13.57
C ALA A 124 23.32 -8.68 -12.48
N PRO A 125 22.01 -8.43 -12.65
CA PRO A 125 21.16 -7.90 -11.60
C PRO A 125 21.17 -8.78 -10.34
N VAL A 126 21.15 -8.11 -9.19
CA VAL A 126 21.04 -8.76 -7.88
C VAL A 126 19.82 -8.22 -7.15
N ILE A 127 18.97 -9.14 -6.70
CA ILE A 127 17.90 -8.87 -5.74
C ILE A 127 18.38 -9.33 -4.37
N VAL A 128 18.13 -8.51 -3.35
CA VAL A 128 18.57 -8.77 -1.99
C VAL A 128 17.36 -8.81 -1.07
N VAL A 129 17.20 -9.89 -0.30
CA VAL A 129 16.33 -9.91 0.88
C VAL A 129 17.19 -9.72 2.13
N TYR A 130 16.95 -8.65 2.85
CA TYR A 130 17.56 -8.39 4.14
C TYR A 130 16.68 -8.94 5.24
N LYS A 131 17.26 -9.60 6.24
CA LYS A 131 16.63 -9.88 7.52
C LYS A 131 17.36 -9.08 8.60
N TYR A 132 16.59 -8.44 9.47
CA TYR A 132 17.11 -7.73 10.63
C TYR A 132 16.07 -7.68 11.73
N ASP A 133 16.52 -7.55 12.96
CA ASP A 133 15.69 -7.49 14.15
C ASP A 133 15.73 -6.06 14.70
N HIS A 134 14.56 -5.44 14.87
CA HIS A 134 14.40 -4.20 15.64
C HIS A 134 13.69 -4.58 16.95
N ASP A 135 12.48 -4.10 17.19
CA ASP A 135 11.60 -4.62 18.25
C ASP A 135 11.03 -6.01 17.90
N GLN A 136 10.94 -6.31 16.60
CA GLN A 136 10.51 -7.57 16.03
C GLN A 136 11.34 -7.88 14.78
N THR A 137 11.31 -9.14 14.33
CA THR A 137 11.94 -9.53 13.08
C THR A 137 11.27 -8.82 11.90
N CYS A 138 12.08 -8.26 11.03
CA CYS A 138 11.70 -7.58 9.80
C CYS A 138 12.46 -8.17 8.62
N ILE A 139 11.83 -8.16 7.46
CA ILE A 139 12.52 -8.38 6.19
C ILE A 139 12.32 -7.21 5.24
N SER A 140 13.33 -6.95 4.41
CA SER A 140 13.24 -5.96 3.34
C SER A 140 13.71 -6.55 2.02
N LEU A 141 12.96 -6.29 0.94
CA LEU A 141 13.29 -6.75 -0.41
C LEU A 141 13.78 -5.57 -1.25
N ALA A 142 14.97 -5.69 -1.84
CA ALA A 142 15.58 -4.65 -2.64
C ALA A 142 16.01 -5.13 -4.02
N SER A 143 15.78 -4.31 -5.03
CA SER A 143 16.35 -4.45 -6.38
C SER A 143 16.98 -3.13 -6.83
N CYS A 144 17.82 -3.17 -7.84
CA CYS A 144 18.47 -1.98 -8.38
C CYS A 144 18.31 -1.93 -9.89
N GLU A 145 17.96 -0.76 -10.43
CA GLU A 145 18.03 -0.50 -11.86
C GLU A 145 19.47 -0.64 -12.34
N ARG A 146 19.64 -1.04 -13.59
CA ARG A 146 20.95 -1.14 -14.23
C ARG A 146 20.93 -0.46 -15.58
N SER A 147 22.06 0.15 -15.92
CA SER A 147 22.24 0.87 -17.17
C SER A 147 23.67 0.70 -17.64
N ALA A 148 23.88 0.68 -18.96
CA ALA A 148 25.22 0.66 -19.52
C ALA A 148 26.04 1.88 -19.03
N TYR A 149 27.32 1.67 -18.73
CA TYR A 149 28.21 2.80 -18.46
C TYR A 149 28.32 3.68 -19.71
N ARG A 150 28.30 5.01 -19.53
CA ARG A 150 28.64 5.95 -20.61
C ARG A 150 30.10 5.79 -21.04
N GLN A 151 30.97 5.39 -20.12
CA GLN A 151 32.38 5.12 -20.38
C GLN A 151 32.55 3.69 -20.90
N GLN A 152 32.90 3.53 -22.18
CA GLN A 152 33.07 2.23 -22.83
C GLN A 152 34.21 1.38 -22.24
N TRP A 153 35.15 1.96 -21.49
CA TRP A 153 36.25 1.23 -20.85
C TRP A 153 35.86 0.57 -19.52
N ARG A 154 34.73 0.94 -18.93
CA ARG A 154 34.25 0.32 -17.70
C ARG A 154 33.51 -0.96 -18.02
N GLU A 155 33.97 -2.04 -17.41
CA GLU A 155 33.34 -3.35 -17.52
C GLU A 155 32.00 -3.38 -16.77
N GLY A 156 31.00 -4.05 -17.36
CA GLY A 156 29.69 -4.30 -16.76
C GLY A 156 28.71 -3.13 -16.86
N GLU A 157 27.80 -3.06 -15.90
CA GLU A 157 26.72 -2.10 -15.85
C GLU A 157 26.79 -1.22 -14.60
N LYS A 158 26.19 -0.02 -14.69
CA LYS A 158 26.07 0.93 -13.60
C LYS A 158 24.79 0.67 -12.80
N PRO A 159 24.89 0.39 -11.48
CA PRO A 159 23.74 0.39 -10.59
C PRO A 159 23.13 1.80 -10.49
N GLY A 160 21.79 1.86 -10.59
CA GLY A 160 21.00 3.07 -10.65
C GLY A 160 20.12 3.28 -9.41
N LYS A 161 18.85 3.60 -9.66
CA LYS A 161 17.83 3.76 -8.62
C LYS A 161 17.65 2.42 -7.89
N VAL A 162 17.46 2.48 -6.57
CA VAL A 162 17.18 1.29 -5.76
C VAL A 162 15.71 1.27 -5.42
N SER A 163 15.09 0.16 -5.73
CA SER A 163 13.72 -0.15 -5.43
C SER A 163 13.72 -1.01 -4.15
N LEU A 164 13.13 -0.52 -3.04
CA LEU A 164 13.13 -1.15 -1.72
C LEU A 164 11.73 -1.27 -1.06
N LEU A 165 11.24 -2.50 -0.89
CA LEU A 165 10.10 -2.83 -0.03
C LEU A 165 10.63 -3.03 1.39
N LYS A 166 10.43 -2.05 2.27
CA LYS A 166 11.04 -2.02 3.60
C LYS A 166 10.10 -2.53 4.70
N ASP A 167 10.67 -3.13 5.74
CA ASP A 167 10.03 -3.46 7.02
C ASP A 167 8.78 -4.35 6.88
N VAL A 168 8.88 -5.43 6.09
CA VAL A 168 7.87 -6.47 6.09
C VAL A 168 7.98 -7.27 7.39
N HIS A 169 7.00 -7.09 8.27
CA HIS A 169 6.83 -7.92 9.47
C HIS A 169 6.35 -9.32 9.09
N PRO A 170 7.14 -10.38 9.29
CA PRO A 170 6.78 -11.71 8.82
C PRO A 170 5.57 -12.32 9.54
N GLU A 171 5.38 -11.99 10.82
CA GLU A 171 4.25 -12.48 11.62
C GLU A 171 2.94 -11.72 11.35
N GLN A 172 3.05 -10.44 10.97
CA GLN A 172 1.91 -9.55 10.74
C GLN A 172 2.16 -8.64 9.52
N PRO A 173 2.24 -9.22 8.30
CA PRO A 173 2.57 -8.45 7.12
C PRO A 173 1.45 -7.48 6.76
N HIS A 174 1.82 -6.21 6.54
CA HIS A 174 0.90 -5.19 6.04
C HIS A 174 0.26 -5.61 4.71
N ALA A 175 -1.00 -5.21 4.49
CA ALA A 175 -1.73 -5.58 3.26
C ALA A 175 -1.01 -5.11 1.99
N ALA A 176 -0.40 -3.93 2.03
CA ALA A 176 0.45 -3.40 0.95
C ALA A 176 1.63 -4.32 0.61
N HIS A 177 2.33 -4.83 1.63
CA HIS A 177 3.43 -5.78 1.43
C HIS A 177 2.94 -7.08 0.79
N LYS A 178 1.78 -7.58 1.23
CA LYS A 178 1.17 -8.77 0.64
C LYS A 178 0.78 -8.53 -0.82
N ARG A 179 0.11 -7.41 -1.12
CA ARG A 179 -0.26 -7.00 -2.47
C ARG A 179 0.96 -6.91 -3.39
N PHE A 180 2.02 -6.25 -2.93
CA PHE A 180 3.28 -6.14 -3.68
C PHE A 180 3.90 -7.52 -3.97
N LEU A 181 4.08 -8.36 -2.95
CA LEU A 181 4.68 -9.68 -3.12
C LEU A 181 3.84 -10.59 -4.03
N LEU A 182 2.51 -10.51 -3.96
CA LEU A 182 1.62 -11.26 -4.85
C LEU A 182 1.75 -10.84 -6.33
N GLN A 183 2.14 -9.60 -6.63
CA GLN A 183 2.41 -9.17 -8.01
C GLN A 183 3.67 -9.84 -8.60
N LEU A 184 4.62 -10.25 -7.75
CA LEU A 184 5.84 -10.96 -8.15
C LEU A 184 5.59 -12.44 -8.49
N VAL A 185 4.44 -12.99 -8.12
CA VAL A 185 4.09 -14.40 -8.39
C VAL A 185 4.13 -14.68 -9.89
N VAL A 186 4.83 -15.74 -10.25
CA VAL A 186 4.92 -16.25 -11.61
C VAL A 186 3.78 -17.24 -11.85
N PRO A 187 2.90 -17.01 -12.85
CA PRO A 187 1.81 -17.93 -13.13
C PRO A 187 2.31 -19.29 -13.61
N ASP A 188 1.71 -20.38 -13.13
CA ASP A 188 2.09 -21.74 -13.54
C ASP A 188 1.72 -22.05 -15.01
N ARG A 189 0.68 -21.39 -15.53
CA ARG A 189 0.12 -21.62 -16.87
C ARG A 189 -0.45 -20.32 -17.44
N GLY A 190 -0.67 -20.29 -18.76
CA GLY A 190 -1.30 -19.18 -19.47
C GLY A 190 -0.31 -18.33 -20.26
N ASN A 191 -0.84 -17.37 -21.04
CA ASN A 191 -0.03 -16.48 -21.87
C ASN A 191 0.85 -15.51 -21.07
N ASP A 192 0.52 -15.29 -19.79
CA ASP A 192 1.24 -14.38 -18.90
C ASP A 192 2.42 -15.04 -18.17
N ARG A 193 2.64 -16.36 -18.37
CA ARG A 193 3.80 -17.06 -17.82
C ARG A 193 5.06 -16.67 -18.61
N PRO A 194 6.09 -16.10 -17.96
CA PRO A 194 7.36 -15.82 -18.61
C PRO A 194 8.03 -17.12 -19.07
N ARG A 195 8.58 -17.11 -20.28
CA ARG A 195 9.22 -18.29 -20.91
C ARG A 195 10.74 -18.28 -20.85
N ASN A 196 11.31 -17.15 -20.50
CA ASN A 196 12.74 -16.88 -20.46
C ASN A 196 13.02 -15.79 -19.41
N PHE A 197 14.29 -15.61 -19.09
CA PHE A 197 14.75 -14.61 -18.14
C PHE A 197 14.29 -13.20 -18.53
N ARG A 198 14.39 -12.84 -19.81
CA ARG A 198 14.05 -11.50 -20.29
C ARG A 198 12.60 -11.11 -20.03
N GLU A 199 11.66 -12.03 -20.26
CA GLU A 199 10.23 -11.82 -19.98
C GLU A 199 9.98 -11.66 -18.48
N LEU A 200 10.61 -12.49 -17.64
CA LEU A 200 10.51 -12.40 -16.18
C LEU A 200 11.08 -11.08 -15.67
N HIS A 201 12.29 -10.72 -16.10
CA HIS A 201 12.96 -9.50 -15.70
C HIS A 201 12.14 -8.26 -16.09
N LYS A 202 11.57 -8.23 -17.30
CA LYS A 202 10.66 -7.16 -17.74
C LYS A 202 9.39 -7.07 -16.89
N ARG A 203 8.81 -8.21 -16.49
CA ARG A 203 7.65 -8.24 -15.58
C ARG A 203 8.02 -7.63 -14.24
N TRP A 204 9.12 -8.05 -13.65
CA TRP A 204 9.59 -7.54 -12.36
C TRP A 204 9.94 -6.06 -12.40
N GLN A 205 10.62 -5.58 -13.44
CA GLN A 205 10.88 -4.14 -13.59
C GLN A 205 9.60 -3.29 -13.54
N ARG A 206 8.48 -3.80 -14.06
CA ARG A 206 7.17 -3.12 -13.96
C ARG A 206 6.59 -3.15 -12.55
N VAL A 207 6.68 -4.29 -11.86
CA VAL A 207 6.23 -4.39 -10.45
C VAL A 207 7.07 -3.46 -9.56
N PHE A 208 8.35 -3.31 -9.89
CA PHE A 208 9.28 -2.44 -9.20
C PHE A 208 9.22 -0.96 -9.64
N ASP A 209 8.29 -0.57 -10.53
CA ASP A 209 8.07 0.82 -10.95
C ASP A 209 6.92 1.45 -10.15
N ASN A 210 7.26 2.30 -9.17
CA ASN A 210 6.33 3.03 -8.32
C ASN A 210 5.23 3.80 -9.07
N ARG A 211 5.49 4.23 -10.31
CA ARG A 211 4.52 5.01 -11.08
C ARG A 211 3.24 4.21 -11.33
N VAL A 212 3.37 2.89 -11.54
CA VAL A 212 2.24 2.00 -11.80
C VAL A 212 1.34 1.86 -10.56
N LEU A 213 1.93 1.80 -9.36
CA LEU A 213 1.18 1.62 -8.11
C LEU A 213 0.36 2.86 -7.74
N ASN A 214 0.92 4.05 -7.92
CA ASN A 214 0.20 5.31 -7.69
C ASN A 214 -0.94 5.47 -8.71
N GLU A 215 -0.71 5.15 -9.99
CA GLU A 215 -1.77 5.18 -10.99
C GLU A 215 -2.94 4.25 -10.65
N ASP A 216 -2.67 3.05 -10.12
CA ASP A 216 -3.72 2.10 -9.77
C ASP A 216 -4.56 2.59 -8.59
N PHE A 217 -3.94 3.18 -7.56
CA PHE A 217 -4.66 3.85 -6.48
C PHE A 217 -5.64 4.91 -7.02
N TYR A 218 -5.16 5.78 -7.91
CA TYR A 218 -6.01 6.83 -8.49
C TYR A 218 -7.12 6.28 -9.37
N LYS A 219 -6.86 5.22 -10.14
CA LYS A 219 -7.90 4.55 -10.93
C LYS A 219 -8.96 3.92 -10.03
N GLU A 220 -8.57 3.30 -8.91
CA GLU A 220 -9.50 2.70 -7.95
C GLU A 220 -10.36 3.79 -7.26
N VAL A 221 -9.75 4.89 -6.80
CA VAL A 221 -10.46 6.03 -6.17
C VAL A 221 -11.37 6.75 -7.17
N ALA A 222 -10.93 6.96 -8.41
CA ALA A 222 -11.75 7.58 -9.45
C ALA A 222 -12.98 6.72 -9.79
N ALA A 223 -12.79 5.41 -9.94
CA ALA A 223 -13.91 4.48 -10.12
C ALA A 223 -14.87 4.50 -8.92
N TRP A 224 -14.33 4.53 -7.70
CA TRP A 224 -15.12 4.65 -6.48
C TRP A 224 -15.95 5.93 -6.47
N TYR A 225 -15.35 7.07 -6.81
CA TYR A 225 -16.02 8.36 -6.86
C TYR A 225 -17.22 8.35 -7.81
N GLN A 226 -17.04 7.82 -9.02
CA GLN A 226 -18.10 7.70 -10.02
C GLN A 226 -19.29 6.87 -9.50
N HIS A 227 -19.01 5.85 -8.68
CA HIS A 227 -20.05 5.09 -8.01
C HIS A 227 -20.71 5.87 -6.87
N ALA A 228 -19.91 6.52 -6.03
CA ALA A 228 -20.35 7.22 -4.83
C ALA A 228 -21.31 8.37 -5.13
N ILE A 229 -21.06 9.19 -6.15
CA ILE A 229 -21.94 10.30 -6.53
C ILE A 229 -23.35 9.83 -6.95
N GLY A 230 -23.48 8.59 -7.44
CA GLY A 230 -24.77 7.98 -7.77
C GLY A 230 -25.52 7.40 -6.56
N LYS A 231 -24.81 7.16 -5.45
CA LYS A 231 -25.33 6.50 -4.23
C LYS A 231 -25.58 7.45 -3.08
N ILE A 232 -24.79 8.51 -2.94
CA ILE A 232 -24.93 9.51 -1.89
C ILE A 232 -26.24 10.27 -2.08
N ARG A 233 -26.98 10.48 -0.99
CA ARG A 233 -28.19 11.32 -0.92
C ARG A 233 -28.02 12.31 0.22
N LEU A 234 -28.09 13.59 -0.11
CA LEU A 234 -28.01 14.69 0.84
C LEU A 234 -29.34 15.46 0.81
N PRO A 235 -29.96 15.73 1.97
CA PRO A 235 -31.30 16.31 2.03
C PRO A 235 -31.32 17.82 1.78
N GLU A 236 -30.33 18.56 2.29
CA GLU A 236 -30.24 20.01 2.16
C GLU A 236 -29.12 20.37 1.17
N CYS A 237 -29.44 21.17 0.17
CA CYS A 237 -28.50 21.74 -0.79
C CYS A 237 -28.20 23.20 -0.40
N PRO A 238 -26.95 23.55 -0.07
CA PRO A 238 -26.59 24.92 0.31
C PRO A 238 -26.92 25.94 -0.78
N ALA A 239 -27.26 27.17 -0.37
CA ALA A 239 -27.71 28.22 -1.28
C ALA A 239 -26.69 28.57 -2.38
N HIS A 240 -25.39 28.42 -2.11
CA HIS A 240 -24.33 28.71 -3.08
C HIS A 240 -24.25 27.70 -4.24
N PHE A 241 -24.89 26.52 -4.11
CA PHE A 241 -25.08 25.58 -5.21
C PHE A 241 -26.36 25.85 -6.02
N GLY A 242 -27.24 26.75 -5.56
CA GLY A 242 -28.54 26.98 -6.18
C GLY A 242 -29.35 25.68 -6.28
N ASP A 243 -29.92 25.42 -7.46
CA ASP A 243 -30.70 24.20 -7.73
C ASP A 243 -29.83 22.99 -8.15
N ASN A 244 -28.51 23.11 -8.08
CA ASN A 244 -27.57 22.08 -8.56
C ASN A 244 -27.17 21.10 -7.45
N ALA A 245 -28.12 20.27 -7.01
CA ALA A 245 -27.89 19.23 -6.01
C ALA A 245 -26.80 18.22 -6.43
N GLU A 246 -26.63 17.99 -7.74
CA GLU A 246 -25.57 17.12 -8.26
C GLU A 246 -24.17 17.71 -7.99
N ALA A 247 -23.99 19.01 -8.20
CA ALA A 247 -22.73 19.69 -7.88
C ALA A 247 -22.42 19.63 -6.39
N HIS A 248 -23.44 19.79 -5.54
CA HIS A 248 -23.30 19.66 -4.09
C HIS A 248 -22.87 18.25 -3.66
N VAL A 249 -23.48 17.20 -4.21
CA VAL A 249 -23.06 15.80 -3.93
C VAL A 249 -21.62 15.54 -4.39
N LYS A 250 -21.22 16.05 -5.57
CA LYS A 250 -19.85 15.93 -6.09
C LYS A 250 -18.83 16.57 -5.14
N ASP A 251 -19.10 17.80 -4.72
CA ASP A 251 -18.27 18.57 -3.80
C ASP A 251 -18.19 17.93 -2.39
N PHE A 252 -19.31 17.45 -1.86
CA PHE A 252 -19.33 16.66 -0.62
C PHE A 252 -18.48 15.40 -0.74
N THR A 253 -18.60 14.67 -1.86
CA THR A 253 -17.86 13.42 -2.09
C THR A 253 -16.35 13.67 -2.15
N VAL A 254 -15.93 14.79 -2.75
CA VAL A 254 -14.53 15.25 -2.74
C VAL A 254 -14.04 15.51 -1.32
N ARG A 255 -14.78 16.27 -0.51
CA ARG A 255 -14.43 16.51 0.91
C ARG A 255 -14.32 15.21 1.69
N LEU A 256 -15.24 14.27 1.46
CA LEU A 256 -15.24 12.95 2.10
C LEU A 256 -13.96 12.17 1.80
N ILE A 257 -13.53 12.12 0.53
CA ILE A 257 -12.27 11.47 0.14
C ILE A 257 -11.09 12.11 0.87
N CYS A 258 -10.99 13.45 0.86
CA CYS A 258 -9.89 14.17 1.51
C CYS A 258 -9.81 13.89 3.00
N ARG A 259 -10.94 14.02 3.71
CA ARG A 259 -11.04 13.78 5.15
C ARG A 259 -10.62 12.37 5.51
N LEU A 260 -11.12 11.37 4.77
CA LEU A 260 -10.76 9.97 5.01
C LEU A 260 -9.29 9.69 4.72
N MET A 261 -8.78 10.20 3.61
CA MET A 261 -7.37 10.00 3.24
C MET A 261 -6.44 10.58 4.31
N PHE A 262 -6.75 11.77 4.83
CA PHE A 262 -6.03 12.37 5.95
C PHE A 262 -6.18 11.55 7.24
N CYS A 263 -7.38 11.02 7.52
CA CYS A 263 -7.59 10.14 8.67
C CYS A 263 -6.75 8.87 8.59
N TRP A 264 -6.66 8.26 7.41
CA TRP A 264 -5.81 7.08 7.18
C TRP A 264 -4.34 7.39 7.39
N PHE A 265 -3.88 8.55 6.94
CA PHE A 265 -2.54 9.02 7.24
C PHE A 265 -2.29 9.19 8.75
N LEU A 266 -3.20 9.81 9.50
CA LEU A 266 -3.08 9.95 10.95
C LEU A 266 -3.11 8.59 11.66
N LYS A 267 -3.89 7.64 11.16
CA LYS A 267 -3.94 6.26 11.66
C LYS A 267 -2.58 5.56 11.48
N GLU A 268 -1.93 5.70 10.33
CA GLU A 268 -0.57 5.16 10.12
C GLU A 268 0.47 5.81 11.04
N ARG A 269 0.24 7.05 11.49
CA ARG A 269 1.05 7.73 12.53
C ARG A 269 0.68 7.31 13.96
N GLY A 270 -0.26 6.40 14.14
CA GLY A 270 -0.77 5.97 15.46
C GLY A 270 -1.63 7.00 16.19
N LEU A 271 -2.07 8.05 15.50
CA LEU A 271 -2.85 9.16 16.07
C LEU A 271 -4.36 8.90 16.03
N ILE A 272 -4.84 8.09 15.09
CA ILE A 272 -6.22 7.60 15.06
C ILE A 272 -6.20 6.10 15.37
N PRO A 273 -6.98 5.62 16.36
CA PRO A 273 -7.16 4.19 16.58
C PRO A 273 -7.65 3.48 15.31
N ALA A 274 -6.97 2.39 14.91
CA ALA A 274 -7.29 1.66 13.69
C ALA A 274 -8.74 1.14 13.68
N GLU A 275 -9.29 0.87 14.86
CA GLU A 275 -10.67 0.47 15.11
C GLU A 275 -11.68 1.44 14.50
N LEU A 276 -11.38 2.75 14.43
CA LEU A 276 -12.32 3.74 13.87
C LEU A 276 -12.35 3.77 12.34
N LEU A 277 -11.40 3.10 11.66
CA LEU A 277 -11.28 3.10 10.19
C LEU A 277 -11.34 1.69 9.57
N GLU A 278 -11.08 0.66 10.36
CA GLU A 278 -11.11 -0.74 9.94
C GLU A 278 -12.32 -1.47 10.55
N LEU A 279 -12.93 -2.41 9.82
CA LEU A 279 -14.02 -3.25 10.38
C LEU A 279 -13.51 -4.45 11.18
N ARG A 280 -12.27 -4.85 10.94
CA ARG A 280 -11.71 -6.08 11.52
C ARG A 280 -10.29 -5.84 11.97
N ASP A 281 -9.89 -6.52 13.02
CA ASP A 281 -8.49 -6.59 13.42
C ASP A 281 -7.68 -7.50 12.49
N TYR A 282 -6.37 -7.56 12.73
CA TYR A 282 -5.43 -8.37 11.96
C TYR A 282 -5.70 -9.88 12.03
N ARG A 283 -6.49 -10.35 13.00
CA ARG A 283 -6.94 -11.75 13.13
C ARG A 283 -8.30 -12.00 12.48
N GLY A 284 -8.88 -10.97 11.86
CA GLY A 284 -10.20 -11.02 11.22
C GLY A 284 -11.37 -10.88 12.19
N ARG A 285 -11.14 -10.55 13.47
CA ARG A 285 -12.22 -10.30 14.44
C ARG A 285 -12.84 -8.94 14.16
N ALA A 286 -14.18 -8.87 14.11
CA ALA A 286 -14.87 -7.62 13.84
C ALA A 286 -14.75 -6.65 15.04
N TYR A 287 -14.62 -5.36 14.76
CA TYR A 287 -14.75 -4.33 15.78
C TYR A 287 -16.24 -3.96 15.97
N PRO A 288 -16.71 -3.82 17.22
CA PRO A 288 -18.10 -3.46 17.51
C PRO A 288 -18.31 -1.95 17.33
N LEU A 289 -18.41 -1.50 16.07
CA LEU A 289 -18.51 -0.07 15.77
C LEU A 289 -19.95 0.43 15.73
N VAL A 290 -20.79 -0.29 15.00
CA VAL A 290 -22.17 0.10 14.70
C VAL A 290 -23.14 -1.04 14.99
N GLN A 291 -24.39 -0.73 15.29
CA GLN A 291 -25.39 -1.73 15.68
C GLN A 291 -25.62 -2.84 14.62
N ASP A 292 -25.38 -2.52 13.35
CA ASP A 292 -25.47 -3.42 12.21
C ASP A 292 -24.12 -4.09 11.86
N SER A 293 -23.10 -3.94 12.72
CA SER A 293 -21.81 -4.65 12.64
C SER A 293 -21.75 -5.92 13.49
N ASP A 294 -22.79 -6.20 14.29
CA ASP A 294 -22.78 -7.26 15.30
C ASP A 294 -22.80 -8.69 14.70
N ALA A 295 -22.06 -9.61 15.32
CA ALA A 295 -21.45 -10.76 14.66
C ALA A 295 -22.14 -12.12 14.89
N ALA A 296 -22.54 -12.78 13.80
CA ALA A 296 -22.55 -14.25 13.58
C ALA A 296 -23.05 -14.58 12.17
N GLU A 297 -24.02 -13.80 11.71
CA GLU A 297 -24.60 -13.84 10.37
C GLU A 297 -24.63 -12.39 9.88
N LEU A 298 -23.51 -11.93 9.30
CA LEU A 298 -23.52 -10.63 8.64
C LEU A 298 -24.59 -10.72 7.55
N ASN A 299 -25.75 -10.10 7.73
CA ASN A 299 -26.55 -9.74 6.58
C ASN A 299 -25.79 -8.58 5.91
N LEU A 300 -24.75 -8.96 5.17
CA LEU A 300 -23.85 -8.08 4.42
C LEU A 300 -24.66 -7.07 3.62
N GLU A 301 -25.82 -7.47 3.12
CA GLU A 301 -26.73 -6.61 2.37
C GLU A 301 -27.34 -5.50 3.26
N LEU A 302 -27.82 -5.83 4.46
CA LEU A 302 -28.36 -4.83 5.40
C LEU A 302 -27.27 -3.84 5.86
N PHE A 303 -26.10 -4.36 6.25
CA PHE A 303 -24.98 -3.51 6.62
C PHE A 303 -24.59 -2.60 5.46
N GLN A 304 -24.41 -3.14 4.25
CA GLN A 304 -23.99 -2.37 3.07
C GLN A 304 -24.97 -1.26 2.68
N GLN A 305 -26.27 -1.46 2.87
CA GLN A 305 -27.31 -0.47 2.55
C GLN A 305 -27.50 0.60 3.63
N SER A 306 -27.15 0.29 4.88
CA SER A 306 -27.21 1.21 6.01
C SER A 306 -26.20 2.35 5.87
N SER A 307 -26.43 3.46 6.58
CA SER A 307 -25.51 4.61 6.67
C SER A 307 -24.87 4.76 8.05
N SER A 308 -24.96 3.72 8.88
CA SER A 308 -24.54 3.72 10.28
C SER A 308 -23.07 4.12 10.45
N TYR A 309 -22.16 3.62 9.60
CA TYR A 309 -20.74 3.89 9.74
C TYR A 309 -20.41 5.36 9.50
N TYR A 310 -20.94 5.96 8.42
CA TYR A 310 -20.72 7.38 8.19
C TYR A 310 -21.35 8.22 9.31
N ARG A 311 -22.60 7.93 9.66
CA ARG A 311 -23.38 8.74 10.61
C ARG A 311 -22.85 8.68 12.04
N ALA A 312 -22.46 7.50 12.51
CA ALA A 312 -22.06 7.30 13.89
C ALA A 312 -20.53 7.37 14.10
N ILE A 313 -19.75 6.93 13.11
CA ILE A 313 -18.28 6.88 13.23
C ILE A 313 -17.63 8.07 12.55
N LEU A 314 -17.82 8.23 11.23
CA LEU A 314 -17.08 9.25 10.48
C LEU A 314 -17.47 10.68 10.82
N GLN A 315 -18.77 11.00 10.98
CA GLN A 315 -19.20 12.34 11.38
C GLN A 315 -18.61 12.74 12.75
N ASN A 316 -18.62 11.82 13.71
CA ASN A 316 -18.03 12.07 15.02
C ASN A 316 -16.51 12.16 14.95
N LEU A 317 -15.86 11.33 14.14
CA LEU A 317 -14.41 11.41 13.92
C LEU A 317 -14.02 12.78 13.33
N PHE A 318 -14.73 13.25 12.30
CA PHE A 318 -14.42 14.51 11.64
C PHE A 318 -14.72 15.71 12.53
N PHE A 319 -15.96 15.84 12.99
CA PHE A 319 -16.45 17.10 13.55
C PHE A 319 -16.35 17.18 15.08
N ASN A 320 -16.31 16.03 15.77
CA ASN A 320 -16.20 16.00 17.24
C ASN A 320 -14.82 15.59 17.72
N ALA A 321 -14.15 14.64 17.07
CA ALA A 321 -12.81 14.24 17.47
C ALA A 321 -11.76 15.19 16.85
N LEU A 322 -11.61 15.20 15.53
CA LEU A 322 -10.54 15.96 14.87
C LEU A 322 -10.71 17.48 15.00
N HIS A 323 -11.94 17.99 14.96
CA HIS A 323 -12.20 19.43 15.01
C HIS A 323 -12.47 20.02 16.42
N ARG A 324 -12.43 19.21 17.50
CA ARG A 324 -12.66 19.72 18.86
C ARG A 324 -11.52 19.37 19.83
N PRO A 325 -11.05 20.33 20.67
CA PRO A 325 -10.07 20.03 21.70
C PRO A 325 -10.55 18.93 22.67
N ILE A 326 -9.64 18.02 23.05
CA ILE A 326 -9.95 16.83 23.87
C ILE A 326 -10.72 17.20 25.15
N GLY A 327 -10.27 18.23 25.88
CA GLY A 327 -10.91 18.67 27.13
C GLY A 327 -12.33 19.23 26.97
N GLU A 328 -12.78 19.51 25.74
CA GLU A 328 -14.11 20.05 25.47
C GLU A 328 -15.11 19.01 24.96
N ARG A 329 -14.66 17.79 24.63
CA ARG A 329 -15.51 16.72 24.06
C ARG A 329 -16.54 16.16 25.06
N ASN A 330 -16.25 16.25 26.35
CA ASN A 330 -17.12 15.79 27.43
C ASN A 330 -18.14 16.84 27.92
N ARG A 331 -18.20 18.02 27.30
CA ARG A 331 -19.19 19.04 27.66
C ARG A 331 -20.59 18.58 27.26
N ALA A 332 -21.60 18.81 28.11
CA ALA A 332 -23.00 18.47 27.82
C ALA A 332 -23.57 19.18 26.56
N SER A 333 -22.93 20.26 26.11
CA SER A 333 -23.26 20.98 24.88
C SER A 333 -22.73 20.30 23.61
N VAL A 334 -21.93 19.23 23.73
CA VAL A 334 -21.42 18.48 22.58
C VAL A 334 -22.51 17.55 22.10
N GLU A 335 -22.97 17.79 20.88
CA GLU A 335 -23.90 16.91 20.19
C GLU A 335 -23.11 15.80 19.47
N TRP A 336 -23.24 14.57 19.95
CA TRP A 336 -22.70 13.38 19.30
C TRP A 336 -23.67 12.88 18.23
N PHE A 337 -23.15 12.53 17.06
CA PHE A 337 -23.96 12.13 15.91
C PHE A 337 -24.41 10.68 16.00
N SER A 338 -25.70 10.43 15.72
CA SER A 338 -26.37 9.12 15.63
C SER A 338 -25.89 8.10 16.68
N PRO A 339 -25.98 8.41 17.98
CA PRO A 339 -25.50 7.52 19.05
C PRO A 339 -26.28 6.19 19.11
N ASP A 340 -27.48 6.17 18.57
CA ASP A 340 -28.35 5.00 18.37
C ASP A 340 -27.86 4.05 17.28
N ALA A 341 -27.03 4.53 16.36
CA ALA A 341 -26.42 3.68 15.33
C ALA A 341 -25.09 3.03 15.79
N LEU A 342 -24.57 3.41 16.97
CA LEU A 342 -23.39 2.76 17.56
C LEU A 342 -23.74 1.36 18.07
N HIS A 343 -22.75 0.47 18.05
CA HIS A 343 -22.86 -0.83 18.69
C HIS A 343 -22.98 -0.66 20.22
N GLU A 344 -23.68 -1.59 20.90
CA GLU A 344 -23.84 -1.52 22.37
C GLU A 344 -22.49 -1.54 23.12
N ASP A 345 -21.59 -2.42 22.69
CA ASP A 345 -20.21 -2.52 23.19
C ASP A 345 -19.21 -1.48 22.60
N PHE A 346 -19.67 -0.45 21.88
CA PHE A 346 -18.76 0.53 21.30
C PHE A 346 -18.06 1.38 22.39
N ASP A 347 -16.73 1.34 22.40
CA ASP A 347 -15.91 2.18 23.28
C ASP A 347 -15.79 3.61 22.74
N ARG A 348 -16.60 4.52 23.27
CA ARG A 348 -16.55 5.96 22.89
C ARG A 348 -15.21 6.63 23.23
N SER A 349 -14.43 6.09 24.16
CA SER A 349 -13.12 6.66 24.52
C SER A 349 -12.10 6.56 23.37
N LEU A 350 -12.38 5.75 22.34
CA LEU A 350 -11.63 5.76 21.08
C LEU A 350 -11.57 7.15 20.46
N PHE A 351 -12.65 7.94 20.53
CA PHE A 351 -12.64 9.31 20.04
C PHE A 351 -11.73 10.22 20.86
N ASP A 352 -11.53 9.96 22.16
CA ASP A 352 -10.65 10.76 23.03
C ASP A 352 -9.16 10.55 22.75
N ARG A 353 -8.80 9.40 22.14
CA ARG A 353 -7.43 9.09 21.70
C ARG A 353 -7.02 9.86 20.45
N VAL A 354 -7.99 10.38 19.69
CA VAL A 354 -7.74 11.15 18.46
C VAL A 354 -7.30 12.57 18.83
N PRO A 355 -6.19 13.10 18.28
CA PRO A 355 -5.75 14.46 18.56
C PRO A 355 -6.70 15.50 17.96
N TYR A 356 -6.68 16.70 18.54
CA TYR A 356 -7.29 17.86 17.92
C TYR A 356 -6.40 18.39 16.80
N ILE A 357 -6.99 18.55 15.61
CA ILE A 357 -6.35 19.10 14.43
C ILE A 357 -7.29 20.19 13.91
N ASN A 358 -6.96 21.45 14.22
CA ASN A 358 -7.70 22.62 13.77
C ASN A 358 -7.51 22.90 12.27
N ALA A 359 -7.70 21.89 11.43
CA ALA A 359 -7.64 22.03 9.98
C ALA A 359 -9.01 22.44 9.45
N ALA A 360 -9.02 23.38 8.50
CA ALA A 360 -10.22 23.77 7.75
C ALA A 360 -10.90 22.54 7.12
N LEU A 361 -10.12 21.53 6.74
CA LEU A 361 -10.60 20.23 6.29
C LEU A 361 -11.68 19.58 7.18
N PHE A 362 -11.60 19.73 8.50
CA PHE A 362 -12.54 19.14 9.45
C PHE A 362 -13.54 20.13 10.03
N GLU A 363 -13.51 21.38 9.58
CA GLU A 363 -14.56 22.34 9.90
C GLU A 363 -15.87 21.88 9.26
N ARG A 364 -16.96 22.06 9.99
CA ARG A 364 -18.29 21.66 9.56
C ARG A 364 -18.81 22.70 8.55
N ASP A 365 -19.10 22.25 7.34
CA ASP A 365 -19.75 23.05 6.31
C ASP A 365 -21.27 22.78 6.29
N GLU A 366 -22.06 23.76 5.83
CA GLU A 366 -23.51 23.58 5.64
C GLU A 366 -23.80 22.40 4.71
N GLY A 367 -22.99 22.24 3.66
CA GLY A 367 -23.08 21.17 2.70
C GLY A 367 -22.77 19.78 3.26
N ASP A 368 -22.21 19.67 4.46
CA ASP A 368 -21.94 18.35 5.06
C ASP A 368 -23.19 17.68 5.61
N ASN A 369 -24.31 18.41 5.73
CA ASN A 369 -25.58 17.90 6.25
C ASN A 369 -25.40 17.19 7.62
N ALA A 370 -24.42 17.61 8.41
CA ALA A 370 -23.99 16.94 9.64
C ALA A 370 -24.92 17.25 10.81
N ASN A 371 -25.97 16.46 11.01
CA ASN A 371 -26.95 16.68 12.08
C ASN A 371 -27.55 15.33 12.57
N ASN A 372 -28.26 15.36 13.70
CA ASN A 372 -28.97 14.21 14.27
C ASN A 372 -30.43 14.07 13.78
N ARG A 373 -30.84 14.79 12.74
CA ARG A 373 -32.21 14.67 12.26
C ARG A 373 -32.40 13.28 11.65
N SER A 374 -33.44 12.59 12.09
CA SER A 374 -33.91 11.36 11.46
C SER A 374 -34.68 11.73 10.22
N GLU A 375 -33.98 11.75 9.09
CA GLU A 375 -34.57 11.95 7.78
C GLU A 375 -34.56 10.61 7.06
N GLU A 376 -35.42 9.70 7.54
CA GLU A 376 -35.54 8.34 6.99
C GLU A 376 -35.70 8.39 5.47
N GLY A 377 -34.74 7.78 4.77
CA GLY A 377 -34.72 7.69 3.30
C GLY A 377 -34.19 8.91 2.54
N VAL A 378 -33.82 10.02 3.21
CA VAL A 378 -33.38 11.26 2.54
C VAL A 378 -31.88 11.51 2.69
N PHE A 379 -31.32 11.33 3.90
CA PHE A 379 -29.86 11.34 4.10
C PHE A 379 -29.32 9.92 4.01
N SER A 380 -28.49 9.62 3.02
CA SER A 380 -27.90 8.28 2.84
C SER A 380 -26.47 8.34 2.32
N ILE A 381 -25.57 7.71 3.06
CA ILE A 381 -24.19 7.43 2.67
C ILE A 381 -23.93 5.96 3.00
N PRO A 382 -24.25 5.05 2.07
CA PRO A 382 -24.24 3.61 2.31
C PRO A 382 -22.88 3.06 2.75
N ASN A 383 -22.88 2.09 3.67
CA ASN A 383 -21.65 1.47 4.17
C ASN A 383 -20.90 0.69 3.07
N GLU A 384 -21.58 0.28 1.98
CA GLU A 384 -20.91 -0.28 0.78
C GLU A 384 -19.82 0.66 0.26
N LEU A 385 -20.02 1.98 0.37
CA LEU A 385 -19.05 2.96 -0.07
C LEU A 385 -17.75 2.88 0.74
N PHE A 386 -17.74 2.32 1.94
CA PHE A 386 -16.52 2.19 2.75
C PHE A 386 -15.97 0.77 2.75
N TYR A 387 -16.85 -0.24 2.72
CA TYR A 387 -16.45 -1.62 3.04
C TYR A 387 -16.92 -2.70 2.06
N ALA A 388 -17.54 -2.37 0.93
CA ALA A 388 -17.87 -3.37 -0.09
C ALA A 388 -16.61 -4.06 -0.63
N GLU A 389 -16.67 -5.38 -0.82
CA GLU A 389 -15.53 -6.17 -1.32
C GLU A 389 -15.22 -5.88 -2.78
N SER A 390 -16.26 -5.59 -3.56
CA SER A 390 -16.21 -5.32 -4.98
C SER A 390 -17.40 -4.44 -5.36
N ILE A 391 -17.14 -3.39 -6.11
CA ILE A 391 -18.10 -2.46 -6.70
C ILE A 391 -17.83 -2.47 -8.20
N GLU A 392 -18.86 -2.76 -9.00
CA GLU A 392 -18.77 -2.69 -10.46
C GLU A 392 -19.28 -1.33 -10.95
N VAL A 393 -18.46 -0.64 -11.74
CA VAL A 393 -18.70 0.73 -12.21
C VAL A 393 -18.63 0.73 -13.73
N GLN A 394 -19.69 1.22 -14.37
CA GLN A 394 -19.71 1.36 -15.81
C GLN A 394 -18.92 2.61 -16.22
N ARG A 395 -17.85 2.45 -17.02
CA ARG A 395 -17.21 3.63 -17.64
C ARG A 395 -18.19 4.30 -18.58
N GLY A 396 -18.15 5.63 -18.64
CA GLY A 396 -19.08 6.48 -19.38
C GLY A 396 -19.37 6.01 -20.82
N ARG A 397 -20.45 6.54 -21.41
CA ARG A 397 -21.10 6.05 -22.66
C ARG A 397 -20.16 5.75 -23.84
N ALA A 398 -18.96 6.33 -23.91
CA ALA A 398 -18.00 6.14 -25.00
C ALA A 398 -17.01 4.98 -24.81
N ALA A 399 -16.77 4.48 -23.59
CA ALA A 399 -15.65 3.58 -23.28
C ALA A 399 -16.02 2.10 -23.05
N GLY A 400 -17.31 1.75 -23.01
CA GLY A 400 -17.82 0.38 -23.17
C GLY A 400 -17.32 -0.70 -22.17
N GLY A 401 -16.68 -0.33 -21.05
CA GLY A 401 -16.07 -1.27 -20.12
C GLY A 401 -16.56 -1.14 -18.69
N LEU A 402 -16.74 -2.27 -18.00
CA LEU A 402 -16.93 -2.33 -16.55
C LEU A 402 -15.56 -2.21 -15.87
N VAL A 403 -15.43 -1.30 -14.91
CA VAL A 403 -14.29 -1.19 -14.00
C VAL A 403 -14.71 -1.71 -12.64
N LYS A 404 -13.82 -2.45 -11.99
CA LYS A 404 -14.04 -2.93 -10.62
C LYS A 404 -13.26 -2.06 -9.65
N THR A 405 -13.91 -1.68 -8.56
CA THR A 405 -13.31 -0.99 -7.41
C THR A 405 -13.82 -1.61 -6.11
N LYS A 406 -13.51 -1.04 -4.95
CA LYS A 406 -13.91 -1.52 -3.61
C LYS A 406 -14.43 -0.36 -2.78
N GLY A 407 -14.97 -0.63 -1.59
CA GLY A 407 -15.22 0.42 -0.61
C GLY A 407 -13.95 1.19 -0.26
N LEU A 408 -14.07 2.49 0.00
CA LEU A 408 -12.94 3.42 0.11
C LEU A 408 -11.95 3.06 1.21
N ASN A 409 -12.43 2.63 2.39
CA ASN A 409 -11.54 2.16 3.46
C ASN A 409 -10.82 0.87 3.07
N ARG A 410 -11.45 -0.02 2.27
CA ARG A 410 -10.76 -1.18 1.71
C ARG A 410 -9.72 -0.81 0.66
N ILE A 411 -9.95 0.24 -0.14
CA ILE A 411 -8.93 0.77 -1.04
C ILE A 411 -7.76 1.25 -0.18
N PHE A 412 -8.01 2.18 0.75
CA PHE A 412 -6.97 2.80 1.59
C PHE A 412 -6.19 1.80 2.42
N ALA A 413 -6.82 0.75 2.96
CA ALA A 413 -6.15 -0.34 3.67
C ALA A 413 -5.07 -1.06 2.86
N GLN A 414 -5.13 -0.99 1.53
CA GLN A 414 -4.16 -1.65 0.65
C GLN A 414 -2.89 -0.83 0.42
N TYR A 415 -2.87 0.43 0.84
CA TYR A 415 -1.75 1.34 0.62
C TYR A 415 -1.18 1.82 1.96
N LYS A 416 0.10 2.17 1.98
CA LYS A 416 0.73 2.87 3.09
C LYS A 416 0.67 4.37 2.83
N PHE A 417 0.40 5.17 3.86
CA PHE A 417 0.37 6.63 3.78
C PHE A 417 1.60 7.20 4.48
N THR A 418 2.48 7.92 3.77
CA THR A 418 3.71 8.50 4.35
C THR A 418 3.96 9.93 3.85
N ILE A 419 4.81 10.69 4.56
CA ILE A 419 5.22 12.07 4.21
C ILE A 419 6.56 12.07 3.43
N GLU A 420 7.24 10.92 3.32
CA GLU A 420 8.58 10.89 2.72
C GLU A 420 8.48 10.97 1.19
N GLU A 421 8.49 12.20 0.68
CA GLU A 421 8.73 12.50 -0.72
C GLU A 421 10.08 11.92 -1.15
N ASN A 422 10.01 11.01 -2.11
CA ASN A 422 11.08 10.13 -2.54
C ASN A 422 11.31 8.97 -1.58
N THR A 423 10.80 7.80 -1.94
CA THR A 423 11.69 6.76 -2.47
C THR A 423 10.95 5.53 -3.02
N SER A 424 11.61 4.88 -3.98
CA SER A 424 11.11 3.76 -4.78
C SER A 424 10.83 2.50 -3.96
N LEU A 425 9.58 2.19 -3.61
CA LEU A 425 8.84 0.92 -3.87
C LEU A 425 7.74 0.63 -2.89
N GLU A 426 7.75 1.31 -1.75
CA GLU A 426 6.63 1.18 -0.86
C GLU A 426 5.41 1.69 -1.66
N GLU A 427 4.27 0.99 -1.57
CA GLU A 427 2.97 1.49 -1.99
C GLU A 427 2.62 2.68 -1.08
N GLU A 428 3.45 3.72 -1.14
CA GLU A 428 3.32 4.97 -0.46
C GLU A 428 2.47 5.84 -1.35
N VAL A 429 1.19 5.95 -0.99
CA VAL A 429 0.47 7.16 -1.37
C VAL A 429 1.12 8.26 -0.55
N ALA A 430 2.16 8.87 -1.11
CA ALA A 430 2.60 10.17 -0.66
C ALA A 430 1.37 11.08 -0.76
N LEU A 431 0.99 11.69 0.35
CA LEU A 431 0.00 12.77 0.35
C LEU A 431 0.65 14.00 -0.30
N ASP A 432 1.00 13.91 -1.57
CA ASP A 432 1.52 15.04 -2.34
C ASP A 432 0.33 15.95 -2.72
N PRO A 433 0.39 17.25 -2.41
CA PRO A 433 -0.58 18.23 -2.90
C PRO A 433 -0.78 18.19 -4.42
N GLU A 434 0.25 17.85 -5.21
CA GLU A 434 0.11 17.65 -6.66
C GLU A 434 -0.72 16.40 -7.01
N LEU A 435 -0.62 15.34 -6.21
CA LEU A 435 -1.36 14.08 -6.39
C LEU A 435 -2.85 14.20 -6.04
N LEU A 436 -3.18 14.95 -4.98
CA LEU A 436 -4.57 15.39 -4.76
C LEU A 436 -5.05 16.21 -5.96
N GLY A 437 -4.22 17.12 -6.46
CA GLY A 437 -4.47 17.90 -7.68
C GLY A 437 -4.80 17.02 -8.89
N MET A 438 -4.06 15.93 -9.14
CA MET A 438 -4.32 15.00 -10.25
C MET A 438 -5.56 14.12 -10.06
N VAL A 439 -5.85 13.69 -8.83
CA VAL A 439 -7.16 13.06 -8.52
C VAL A 439 -8.25 14.05 -8.87
N PHE A 440 -8.13 15.30 -8.42
CA PHE A 440 -9.10 16.33 -8.76
C PHE A 440 -9.17 16.62 -10.25
N GLU A 441 -8.07 16.74 -10.97
CA GLU A 441 -8.05 17.00 -12.41
C GLU A 441 -8.71 15.86 -13.21
N ASN A 442 -8.40 14.60 -12.88
CA ASN A 442 -9.04 13.45 -13.52
C ASN A 442 -10.53 13.32 -13.16
N LEU A 443 -10.88 13.58 -11.89
CA LEU A 443 -12.27 13.62 -11.45
C LEU A 443 -13.03 14.76 -12.16
N LEU A 444 -12.42 15.93 -12.31
CA LEU A 444 -13.01 17.10 -12.96
C LEU A 444 -13.16 16.92 -14.46
N ALA A 445 -12.19 16.28 -15.11
CA ALA A 445 -12.25 15.94 -16.54
C ALA A 445 -13.43 15.02 -16.89
N ASP A 446 -13.80 14.10 -15.98
CA ASP A 446 -14.98 13.24 -16.14
C ASP A 446 -16.31 13.95 -15.79
N ILE A 447 -16.26 15.02 -14.99
CA ILE A 447 -17.44 15.75 -14.49
C ILE A 447 -17.95 16.79 -15.51
N ASP A 448 -17.08 17.66 -16.03
CA ASP A 448 -17.39 18.68 -17.04
C ASP A 448 -16.09 19.43 -17.44
N PRO A 449 -15.70 19.52 -18.74
CA PRO A 449 -14.48 20.22 -19.16
C PRO A 449 -14.38 21.71 -18.78
N GLY A 450 -15.47 22.33 -18.30
CA GLY A 450 -15.55 23.75 -17.93
C GLY A 450 -15.70 24.07 -16.43
N ALA A 451 -15.79 23.08 -15.53
CA ALA A 451 -16.13 23.29 -14.12
C ALA A 451 -14.93 23.31 -13.15
N GLY A 452 -13.69 23.24 -13.65
CA GLY A 452 -12.48 23.00 -12.86
C GLY A 452 -12.18 24.02 -11.75
N ASP A 453 -12.48 25.31 -11.99
CA ASP A 453 -12.02 26.41 -11.13
C ASP A 453 -12.71 26.49 -9.75
N ALA A 454 -13.96 26.03 -9.63
CA ALA A 454 -14.72 26.12 -8.37
C ALA A 454 -14.30 25.02 -7.39
N ILE A 455 -14.12 23.79 -7.88
CA ILE A 455 -13.79 22.61 -7.07
C ILE A 455 -12.29 22.59 -6.72
N GLN A 456 -11.41 23.05 -7.63
CA GLN A 456 -9.98 23.24 -7.30
C GLN A 456 -9.78 24.27 -6.17
N LYS A 457 -10.63 25.29 -6.05
CA LYS A 457 -10.58 26.25 -4.93
C LYS A 457 -11.01 25.62 -3.61
N SER A 458 -12.06 24.80 -3.59
CA SER A 458 -12.47 24.06 -2.39
C SER A 458 -11.38 23.11 -1.90
N ALA A 459 -10.69 22.42 -2.82
CA ALA A 459 -9.60 21.50 -2.48
C ALA A 459 -8.30 22.20 -2.05
N ARG A 460 -8.00 23.40 -2.59
CA ARG A 460 -6.83 24.20 -2.19
C ARG A 460 -7.00 24.93 -0.87
N ASN A 461 -8.25 25.15 -0.45
CA ASN A 461 -8.58 25.86 0.79
C ASN A 461 -8.93 24.90 1.95
N ALA A 462 -9.00 23.59 1.70
CA ALA A 462 -9.13 22.54 2.70
C ALA A 462 -7.74 22.05 3.14
#